data_AF-A0A1V5V734-F1
#
_entry.id   AF-A0A1V5V734-F1
#
_cell.length_a   1.000
_cell.length_b   1.000
_cell.length_c   1.000
_cell.angle_alpha   90.00
_cell.angle_beta   90.00
_cell.angle_gamma   90.00
#
_symmetry.space_group_name_H-M   'P 1'
#
loop_
_entity.id
_entity.type
_entity.pdbx_description
1 polymer ?
#
loop_
_entity_poly.entity_id
_entity_poly.type
_entity_poly.pdbx_seq_one_letter_code
_entity_poly.pdbx_strand_id
1 'polypeptide(L)'
;MRDQELIKEAMARVTDLLLRKNRDYGSSFRAPGILSGGLDSKTKLLVRIDDKLERLGNLLEKKTDVAVSDESVIDTATDLIGYFVLLLILLDEERGGGKPMSVIEAEGRTAGGINEN
;
A
#
# COMPACT_ATOMS: atom_id res chain seq x y z
N MET A 1 14.35 -5.07 20.66
CA MET A 1 13.97 -6.33 19.98
C MET A 1 12.46 -6.39 19.69
N ARG A 2 11.58 -6.08 20.66
CA ARG A 2 10.11 -6.11 20.48
C ARG A 2 9.57 -5.31 19.27
N ASP A 3 10.03 -4.09 19.04
CA ASP A 3 9.45 -3.25 17.98
C ASP A 3 9.77 -3.76 16.56
N GLN A 4 10.94 -4.36 16.36
CA GLN A 4 11.29 -4.95 15.06
C GLN A 4 10.39 -6.16 14.74
N GLU A 5 10.03 -6.95 15.75
CA GLU A 5 9.09 -8.08 15.60
C GLU A 5 7.69 -7.57 15.29
N LEU A 6 7.21 -6.55 16.02
CA LEU A 6 5.90 -5.93 15.77
C LEU A 6 5.79 -5.34 14.35
N ILE A 7 6.84 -4.69 13.86
CA ILE A 7 6.89 -4.18 12.49
C ILE A 7 6.80 -5.32 11.48
N LYS A 8 7.56 -6.40 11.68
CA LYS A 8 7.53 -7.57 10.80
C LYS A 8 6.15 -8.23 10.77
N GLU A 9 5.50 -8.38 11.93
CA GLU A 9 4.15 -8.92 12.02
C GLU A 9 3.11 -8.03 11.33
N ALA A 10 3.20 -6.71 11.52
CA ALA A 10 2.32 -5.76 10.83
C ALA A 10 2.46 -5.86 9.31
N MET A 11 3.71 -5.91 8.80
CA MET A 11 3.96 -6.05 7.38
C MET A 11 3.52 -7.42 6.86
N ALA A 12 3.70 -8.50 7.63
CA ALA A 12 3.21 -9.82 7.25
C ALA A 12 1.68 -9.85 7.08
N ARG A 13 0.94 -9.17 7.96
CA ARG A 13 -0.53 -9.01 7.82
C ARG A 13 -0.91 -8.28 6.54
N VAL A 14 -0.21 -7.20 6.21
CA VAL A 14 -0.43 -6.45 4.95
C VAL A 14 -0.10 -7.33 3.74
N THR A 15 1.01 -8.07 3.78
CA THR A 15 1.40 -8.99 2.71
C THR A 15 0.34 -10.05 2.47
N ASP A 16 -0.13 -10.73 3.53
CA ASP A 16 -1.19 -11.73 3.41
C ASP A 16 -2.49 -11.12 2.83
N LEU A 17 -2.91 -9.95 3.32
CA LEU A 17 -4.08 -9.25 2.80
C LEU A 17 -3.97 -8.97 1.29
N LEU A 18 -2.84 -8.45 0.84
CA LEU A 18 -2.61 -8.13 -0.57
C LEU A 18 -2.55 -9.39 -1.43
N LEU A 19 -1.89 -10.45 -0.98
CA LEU A 19 -1.82 -11.72 -1.70
C LEU A 19 -3.20 -12.37 -1.81
N ARG A 20 -4.00 -12.37 -0.74
CA ARG A 20 -5.39 -12.84 -0.78
C ARG A 20 -6.22 -12.04 -1.78
N LYS A 21 -6.22 -10.70 -1.69
CA LYS A 21 -6.94 -9.82 -2.63
C LYS A 21 -6.48 -10.04 -4.08
N ASN A 22 -5.18 -10.19 -4.33
CA ASN A 22 -4.67 -10.43 -5.68
C ASN A 22 -5.04 -11.82 -6.21
N ARG A 23 -5.14 -12.84 -5.35
CA ARG A 23 -5.66 -14.15 -5.76
C ARG A 23 -7.16 -14.06 -6.11
N ASP A 24 -7.94 -13.33 -5.32
CA ASP A 24 -9.40 -13.28 -5.47
C ASP A 24 -9.82 -12.40 -6.66
N TYR A 25 -9.09 -11.30 -6.93
CA TYR A 25 -9.45 -10.31 -7.96
C TYR A 25 -8.42 -10.14 -9.07
N GLY A 26 -7.33 -10.92 -9.07
CA GLY A 26 -6.19 -10.71 -9.95
C GLY A 26 -5.52 -9.35 -9.72
N SER A 27 -4.68 -8.94 -10.68
CA SER A 27 -4.06 -7.60 -10.69
C SER A 27 -5.03 -6.48 -11.07
N SER A 28 -6.25 -6.52 -10.52
CA SER A 28 -7.35 -5.56 -10.73
C SER A 28 -6.98 -4.10 -10.44
N PHE A 29 -5.97 -3.86 -9.60
CA PHE A 29 -5.44 -2.52 -9.35
C PHE A 29 -4.82 -1.88 -10.60
N ARG A 30 -4.41 -2.69 -11.58
CA ARG A 30 -3.88 -2.26 -12.89
C ARG A 30 -4.96 -2.08 -13.94
N ALA A 31 -6.13 -2.68 -13.74
CA ALA A 31 -7.19 -2.65 -14.74
C ALA A 31 -7.89 -1.27 -14.75
N PRO A 32 -8.28 -0.75 -15.92
CA PRO A 32 -9.19 0.38 -15.99
C PRO A 32 -10.49 0.00 -15.27
N GLY A 33 -10.98 0.87 -14.39
CA GLY A 33 -12.22 0.55 -13.67
C GLY A 33 -13.42 0.74 -14.60
N ILE A 34 -14.39 -0.18 -14.53
CA ILE A 34 -15.60 -0.16 -15.37
C ILE A 34 -16.34 1.18 -15.26
N LEU A 35 -16.45 1.72 -14.04
CA LEU A 35 -17.11 2.99 -13.75
C LEU A 35 -16.14 4.18 -13.65
N SER A 36 -14.83 3.94 -13.75
CA SER A 36 -13.80 4.95 -13.51
C SER A 36 -13.55 5.87 -14.70
N GLY A 37 -14.36 5.80 -15.76
CA GLY A 37 -14.35 6.79 -16.85
C GLY A 37 -13.00 6.99 -17.56
N GLY A 38 -12.09 6.01 -17.53
CA GLY A 38 -10.75 6.14 -18.11
C GLY A 38 -9.67 6.70 -17.18
N LEU A 39 -9.95 6.84 -15.87
CA LEU A 39 -8.91 7.16 -14.88
C LEU A 39 -7.80 6.10 -14.91
N ASP A 40 -6.56 6.57 -14.93
CA ASP A 40 -5.39 5.72 -14.84
C ASP A 40 -5.27 5.05 -13.46
N SER A 41 -4.52 3.95 -13.41
CA SER A 41 -4.38 3.12 -12.21
C SER A 41 -3.85 3.88 -11.00
N LYS A 42 -2.96 4.87 -11.19
CA LYS A 42 -2.39 5.66 -10.11
C LYS A 42 -3.44 6.60 -9.53
N THR A 43 -4.15 7.35 -10.37
CA THR A 43 -5.22 8.24 -9.91
C THR A 43 -6.30 7.47 -9.15
N LYS A 44 -6.67 6.27 -9.61
CA LYS A 44 -7.63 5.41 -8.87
C LYS A 44 -7.15 5.00 -7.49
N LEU A 45 -5.85 4.69 -7.34
CA LEU A 45 -5.28 4.37 -6.03
C LEU A 45 -5.29 5.59 -5.12
N LEU A 46 -4.92 6.78 -5.64
CA LEU A 46 -4.95 8.02 -4.86
C LEU A 46 -6.36 8.37 -4.36
N VAL A 47 -7.39 8.21 -5.20
CA VAL A 47 -8.79 8.41 -4.78
C VAL A 47 -9.19 7.44 -3.66
N ARG A 48 -8.76 6.17 -3.72
CA ARG A 48 -9.03 5.18 -2.66
C ARG A 48 -8.27 5.48 -1.37
N ILE A 49 -7.04 6.00 -1.49
CA ILE A 49 -6.26 6.44 -0.33
C ILE A 49 -6.98 7.61 0.35
N ASP A 50 -7.45 8.59 -0.42
CA ASP A 50 -8.17 9.75 0.08
C ASP A 50 -9.45 9.36 0.85
N ASP A 51 -10.31 8.52 0.24
CA ASP A 51 -11.51 7.96 0.89
C ASP A 51 -11.19 7.23 2.20
N LYS A 52 -10.10 6.45 2.22
CA LYS A 52 -9.68 5.72 3.43
C LYS A 52 -9.07 6.63 4.49
N LEU A 53 -8.38 7.71 4.11
CA LEU A 53 -7.87 8.72 5.05
C LEU A 53 -9.02 9.47 5.71
N GLU A 54 -10.03 9.88 4.93
CA GLU A 54 -11.23 10.51 5.48
C GLU A 54 -11.95 9.57 6.46
N ARG A 55 -12.11 8.29 6.08
CA ARG A 55 -12.67 7.27 6.98
C ARG A 55 -11.85 7.10 8.26
N LEU A 56 -10.51 7.04 8.16
CA LEU A 56 -9.64 6.89 9.31
C LEU A 56 -9.77 8.08 10.26
N GLY A 57 -9.77 9.31 9.75
CA GLY A 57 -9.99 10.51 10.54
C GLY A 57 -11.31 10.46 11.30
N ASN A 58 -12.40 10.12 10.59
CA ASN A 58 -13.71 9.96 11.18
C ASN A 58 -13.77 8.89 12.28
N LEU A 59 -13.06 7.77 12.14
CA LEU A 59 -13.01 6.70 13.14
C LEU A 59 -12.24 7.14 14.40
N LEU A 60 -11.12 7.85 14.22
CA LEU A 60 -10.31 8.36 15.32
C LEU A 60 -11.04 9.43 16.14
N GLU A 61 -11.90 10.22 15.51
CA GLU A 61 -12.74 11.22 16.19
C GLU A 61 -13.92 10.60 16.96
N LYS A 62 -14.49 9.50 16.46
CA LYS A 62 -15.66 8.84 17.05
C LYS A 62 -15.24 7.88 18.18
N LYS A 63 -15.35 8.33 19.42
CA LYS A 63 -15.17 7.51 20.64
C LYS A 63 -16.39 6.62 20.98
N THR A 64 -16.99 5.96 20.00
CA THR A 64 -18.06 4.96 20.24
C THR A 64 -17.44 3.57 20.45
N ASP A 65 -18.08 2.71 21.25
CA ASP A 65 -17.64 1.36 21.67
C ASP A 65 -16.22 0.96 21.25
N VAL A 66 -15.29 1.13 22.19
CA VAL A 66 -13.83 1.09 22.00
C VAL A 66 -13.36 -0.13 21.21
N ALA A 67 -13.89 -1.33 21.50
CA ALA A 67 -13.44 -2.56 20.87
C ALA A 67 -13.76 -2.66 19.36
N VAL A 68 -14.96 -2.24 18.95
CA VAL A 68 -15.37 -2.28 17.53
C VAL A 68 -14.69 -1.16 16.73
N SER A 69 -14.47 -0.01 17.38
CA SER A 69 -13.73 1.10 16.78
C SER A 69 -12.28 0.71 16.50
N ASP A 70 -11.60 0.07 17.45
CA ASP A 70 -10.19 -0.32 17.31
C ASP A 70 -9.97 -1.32 16.16
N GLU A 71 -10.81 -2.34 16.01
CA GLU A 71 -10.74 -3.29 14.88
C GLU A 71 -10.91 -2.55 13.54
N SER A 72 -11.90 -1.66 13.46
CA SER A 72 -12.16 -0.88 12.24
C SER A 72 -11.04 0.11 11.89
N VAL A 73 -10.35 0.66 12.89
CA VAL A 73 -9.19 1.54 12.73
C VAL A 73 -8.00 0.75 12.21
N ILE A 74 -7.70 -0.40 12.82
CA ILE A 74 -6.59 -1.27 12.41
C ILE A 74 -6.81 -1.78 10.98
N ASP A 75 -8.02 -2.19 10.64
CA ASP A 75 -8.37 -2.62 9.28
C ASP A 75 -8.21 -1.49 8.26
N THR A 76 -8.68 -0.28 8.60
CA THR A 76 -8.56 0.89 7.73
C THR A 76 -7.10 1.29 7.52
N ALA A 77 -6.28 1.24 8.59
CA ALA A 77 -4.84 1.49 8.49
C ALA A 77 -4.13 0.41 7.65
N THR A 78 -4.50 -0.85 7.82
CA THR A 78 -3.94 -1.97 7.03
C THR A 78 -4.27 -1.83 5.54
N ASP A 79 -5.51 -1.42 5.21
CA ASP A 79 -5.92 -1.10 3.85
C ASP A 79 -5.09 0.05 3.25
N LEU A 80 -4.86 1.13 4.01
CA LEU A 80 -4.04 2.27 3.58
C LEU A 80 -2.61 1.85 3.26
N ILE A 81 -1.95 1.09 4.15
CA ILE A 81 -0.60 0.55 3.89
C ILE A 81 -0.63 -0.31 2.62
N GLY A 82 -1.66 -1.15 2.45
CA GLY A 82 -1.85 -1.94 1.25
C GLY A 82 -1.93 -1.10 -0.03
N TYR A 83 -2.69 0.00 -0.02
CA TYR A 83 -2.77 0.91 -1.17
C TYR A 83 -1.44 1.63 -1.44
N PHE A 84 -0.69 2.02 -0.42
CA PHE A 84 0.64 2.60 -0.61
C PHE A 84 1.64 1.61 -1.20
N VAL A 85 1.59 0.33 -0.82
CA VAL A 85 2.41 -0.72 -1.44
C VAL A 85 2.08 -0.86 -2.94
N LEU A 86 0.79 -0.89 -3.30
CA LEU A 86 0.37 -0.96 -4.70
C LEU A 86 0.79 0.28 -5.49
N LEU A 87 0.70 1.47 -4.88
CA LEU A 87 1.16 2.72 -5.48
C LEU A 87 2.67 2.70 -5.71
N LEU A 88 3.45 2.24 -4.72
CA LEU A 88 4.91 2.11 -4.83
C LEU A 88 5.30 1.22 -6.02
N ILE A 89 4.63 0.07 -6.19
CA ILE A 89 4.85 -0.83 -7.33
C ILE A 89 4.65 -0.09 -8.67
N LEU A 90 3.58 0.70 -8.81
CA LEU A 90 3.34 1.46 -10.04
C LEU A 90 4.40 2.53 -10.28
N LEU A 91 4.81 3.24 -9.23
CA LEU A 91 5.83 4.30 -9.33
C LEU A 91 7.22 3.72 -9.68
N ASP A 92 7.58 2.57 -9.13
CA ASP A 92 8.84 1.90 -9.45
C ASP A 92 8.85 1.40 -10.90
N GLU A 93 7.73 0.89 -11.40
CA GLU A 93 7.58 0.49 -12.79
C GLU A 93 7.67 1.68 -13.76
N GLU A 94 7.09 2.83 -13.40
CA GLU A 94 7.21 4.09 -14.16
C GLU A 94 8.67 4.56 -14.25
N ARG A 95 9.46 4.38 -13.17
CA ARG A 95 10.89 4.75 -13.14
C ARG A 95 11.80 3.72 -13.82
N GLY A 96 11.39 2.46 -13.87
CA GLY A 96 12.20 1.31 -14.32
C GLY A 96 11.95 0.82 -15.75
N GLY A 97 11.04 1.43 -16.52
CA GLY A 97 10.72 0.98 -17.87
C GLY A 97 9.93 -0.34 -17.95
N GLY A 98 9.11 -0.63 -16.93
CA GLY A 98 8.13 -1.73 -16.96
C GLY A 98 8.47 -3.01 -16.20
N LYS A 99 9.47 -3.00 -15.31
CA LYS A 99 9.66 -4.08 -14.31
C LYS A 99 9.67 -3.49 -12.90
N PRO A 100 8.94 -4.09 -11.93
CA PRO A 100 9.05 -3.69 -10.54
C PRO A 100 10.47 -4.01 -10.06
N MET A 101 11.14 -3.00 -9.50
CA MET A 101 12.49 -3.16 -8.97
C MET A 101 12.46 -4.10 -7.77
N SER A 102 13.21 -5.20 -7.82
CA SER A 102 13.35 -6.05 -6.64
C SER A 102 14.16 -5.33 -5.57
N VAL A 103 13.88 -5.61 -4.29
CA VAL A 103 14.65 -5.06 -3.15
C VAL A 103 16.16 -5.29 -3.33
N ILE A 104 16.53 -6.42 -3.95
CA ILE A 104 17.91 -6.81 -4.27
C ILE A 104 18.54 -5.85 -5.30
N GLU A 105 17.78 -5.40 -6.30
CA GLU A 105 18.27 -4.46 -7.33
C GLU A 105 18.35 -3.01 -6.81
N ALA A 106 17.46 -2.63 -5.87
CA ALA A 106 17.49 -1.30 -5.26
C ALA A 106 18.75 -1.07 -4.41
N GLU A 107 19.18 -2.06 -3.63
CA GLU A 107 20.38 -2.00 -2.78
C GLU A 107 21.69 -1.90 -3.59
N GLY A 108 21.73 -2.51 -4.79
CA GLY A 108 22.89 -2.40 -5.68
C GLY A 108 23.09 -1.00 -6.27
N ARG A 109 22.03 -0.19 -6.37
CA ARG A 109 22.08 1.15 -6.97
C ARG A 109 22.47 2.23 -5.96
N THR A 110 22.05 2.08 -4.70
CA THR A 110 22.46 2.98 -3.60
C THR A 110 23.94 2.80 -3.22
N ALA A 111 24.49 1.59 -3.38
CA ALA A 111 25.92 1.34 -3.15
C ALA A 111 26.85 1.96 -4.21
N GLY A 112 26.35 2.28 -5.42
CA GLY A 112 27.15 2.85 -6.52
C GLY A 112 27.25 4.37 -6.56
N GLY A 113 26.61 5.09 -5.62
CA GLY A 113 26.49 6.57 -5.62
C GLY A 113 27.58 7.32 -4.85
N ILE A 114 28.50 6.61 -4.20
CA ILE A 114 29.69 7.18 -3.57
C ILE A 114 30.90 6.75 -4.40
N ASN A 115 31.13 7.45 -5.50
CA ASN A 115 32.47 7.51 -6.07
C ASN A 115 32.85 8.98 -6.21
N GLU A 116 33.90 9.29 -5.48
CA GLU A 116 34.50 10.61 -5.29
C GLU A 116 34.91 11.23 -6.63
N ASN A 117 34.61 12.51 -6.78
CA ASN A 117 35.46 13.50 -7.42
C ASN A 117 35.05 14.90 -6.96
#